data_AF-A0A2H0FSC4-F1
#
_entry.id   AF-A0A2H0FSC4-F1
#
_cell.length_a   1.000
_cell.length_b   1.000
_cell.length_c   1.000
_cell.angle_alpha   90.00
_cell.angle_beta   90.00
_cell.angle_gamma   90.00
#
_symmetry.space_group_name_H-M   'P 1'
#
loop_
_entity.id
_entity.type
_entity.pdbx_description
1 polymer ?
#
loop_
_entity_poly.entity_id
_entity_poly.type
_entity_poly.pdbx_seq_one_letter_code
_entity_poly.pdbx_strand_id
1 'polypeptide(L)'
;MTIFTIILIVFINLVPAYFISKDAEKRNMNAPAWFAISLLFSLVGMLLYLIVRNPIVKYENKNTKYDDLKKCPECAEEIKKAAIVCRFCGYRYPHEKTDLIEQSEKMKTIIFPFNVKVIENETPVYNEETNKSKIIKRLKKDEIITVLSEHGEFNEWLKVEIENQSGYLLKYDVGM
;
A
#
# COMPACT_ATOMS: atom_id res chain seq x y z
N MET A 1 -42.53 -8.25 -45.50
CA MET A 1 -41.17 -8.82 -45.33
C MET A 1 -40.20 -7.85 -44.66
N THR A 2 -40.16 -6.58 -45.06
CA THR A 2 -39.22 -5.56 -44.53
C THR A 2 -39.40 -5.22 -43.04
N ILE A 3 -40.64 -5.15 -42.55
CA ILE A 3 -40.92 -4.88 -41.13
C ILE A 3 -40.36 -5.99 -40.24
N PHE A 4 -40.59 -7.25 -40.62
CA PHE A 4 -40.10 -8.41 -39.88
C PHE A 4 -38.56 -8.44 -39.82
N THR A 5 -37.90 -8.13 -40.95
CA THR A 5 -36.42 -8.06 -41.00
C THR A 5 -35.88 -6.92 -40.15
N ILE A 6 -36.54 -5.76 -40.12
CA ILE A 6 -36.11 -4.63 -39.28
C ILE A 6 -36.24 -4.98 -37.80
N ILE A 7 -37.35 -5.61 -37.40
CA ILE A 7 -37.56 -6.09 -36.02
C ILE A 7 -36.42 -7.06 -35.64
N LEU A 8 -36.14 -8.05 -36.48
CA LEU A 8 -35.07 -9.02 -36.23
C LEU A 8 -33.70 -8.35 -36.05
N ILE A 9 -33.37 -7.37 -36.89
CA ILE A 9 -32.11 -6.60 -36.82
C ILE A 9 -32.03 -5.76 -35.54
N VAL A 10 -33.14 -5.16 -35.12
CA VAL A 10 -33.17 -4.37 -33.87
C VAL A 10 -32.97 -5.28 -32.66
N PHE A 11 -33.65 -6.43 -32.62
CA PHE A 11 -33.51 -7.40 -31.52
C PHE A 11 -32.10 -7.99 -31.42
N ILE A 12 -31.49 -8.36 -32.55
CA ILE A 12 -30.15 -8.99 -32.54
C ILE A 12 -29.04 -8.02 -32.11
N ASN A 13 -29.25 -6.70 -32.18
CA ASN A 13 -28.29 -5.71 -31.72
C ASN A 13 -28.58 -5.24 -30.28
N LEU A 14 -29.85 -4.97 -29.94
CA LEU A 14 -30.20 -4.45 -28.62
C LEU A 14 -30.03 -5.48 -27.50
N VAL A 15 -30.40 -6.75 -27.75
CA VAL A 15 -30.35 -7.78 -26.71
C VAL A 15 -28.92 -8.02 -26.23
N PRO A 16 -27.92 -8.29 -27.10
CA PRO A 16 -26.54 -8.48 -26.67
C PRO A 16 -25.93 -7.22 -26.03
N ALA A 17 -26.21 -6.03 -26.57
CA ALA A 17 -25.71 -4.77 -26.02
C ALA A 17 -26.21 -4.55 -24.59
N TYR A 18 -27.48 -4.84 -24.31
CA TYR A 18 -28.04 -4.77 -22.96
C TYR A 18 -27.35 -5.76 -22.00
N PHE A 19 -27.09 -7.00 -22.43
CA PHE A 19 -26.37 -7.98 -21.63
C PHE A 19 -24.94 -7.53 -21.30
N ILE A 20 -24.23 -6.95 -22.28
CA ILE A 20 -22.87 -6.41 -22.09
C ILE A 20 -22.88 -5.26 -21.10
N SER A 21 -23.82 -4.32 -21.21
CA SER A 21 -23.97 -3.22 -20.26
C SER A 21 -24.12 -3.72 -18.82
N LYS A 22 -24.97 -4.73 -18.62
CA LYS A 22 -25.22 -5.32 -17.30
C LYS A 22 -24.02 -6.10 -16.76
N ASP A 23 -23.25 -6.77 -17.63
CA ASP A 23 -22.01 -7.45 -17.23
C ASP A 23 -20.88 -6.44 -16.93
N ALA A 24 -20.79 -5.34 -17.69
CA ALA A 24 -19.80 -4.28 -17.49
C ALA A 24 -19.99 -3.57 -16.14
N GLU A 25 -21.25 -3.32 -15.76
CA GLU A 25 -21.58 -2.72 -14.46
C GLU A 25 -21.08 -3.58 -13.28
N LYS A 26 -21.27 -4.91 -13.37
CA LYS A 26 -20.76 -5.86 -12.36
C LYS A 26 -19.23 -5.87 -12.27
N ARG A 27 -18.54 -5.42 -13.32
CA ARG A 27 -17.08 -5.37 -13.41
C ARG A 27 -16.52 -3.98 -13.13
N ASN A 28 -17.34 -3.04 -12.63
CA ASN A 28 -16.96 -1.64 -12.39
C ASN A 28 -16.43 -0.93 -13.65
N MET A 29 -16.95 -1.30 -14.83
CA MET A 29 -16.63 -0.66 -16.10
C MET A 29 -17.75 0.32 -16.48
N ASN A 30 -17.47 1.28 -17.36
CA ASN A 30 -18.47 2.27 -17.80
C ASN A 30 -19.54 1.60 -18.68
N ALA A 31 -20.64 1.16 -18.06
CA ALA A 31 -21.70 0.37 -18.69
C ALA A 31 -22.35 1.08 -19.90
N PRO A 32 -22.74 2.37 -19.83
CA PRO A 32 -23.24 3.10 -20.99
C PRO A 32 -22.26 3.18 -22.17
N ALA A 33 -20.96 3.32 -21.90
CA ALA A 33 -19.95 3.37 -22.95
C ALA A 33 -19.84 2.01 -23.67
N TRP A 34 -19.80 0.91 -22.91
CA TRP A 34 -19.74 -0.43 -23.50
C TRP A 34 -21.03 -0.82 -24.24
N PHE A 35 -22.19 -0.34 -23.78
CA PHE A 35 -23.45 -0.45 -24.52
C PHE A 35 -23.35 0.24 -25.88
N ALA A 36 -22.89 1.50 -25.92
CA ALA A 36 -22.77 2.27 -27.16
C ALA A 36 -21.78 1.64 -28.15
N ILE A 37 -20.63 1.15 -27.66
CA ILE A 37 -19.64 0.45 -28.48
C ILE A 37 -20.24 -0.83 -29.07
N SER A 38 -20.95 -1.63 -28.26
CA SER A 38 -21.59 -2.85 -28.75
C SER A 38 -22.73 -2.59 -29.73
N LEU A 39 -23.44 -1.47 -29.58
CA LEU A 39 -24.54 -1.09 -30.48
C LEU A 39 -24.01 -0.59 -31.84
N LEU A 40 -22.94 0.19 -31.85
CA LEU A 40 -22.34 0.75 -33.06
C LEU A 40 -21.56 -0.29 -33.87
N PHE A 41 -20.87 -1.21 -33.20
CA PHE A 41 -20.03 -2.23 -33.84
C PHE A 41 -20.67 -3.63 -33.83
N SER A 42 -21.93 -3.75 -33.40
CA SER A 42 -22.71 -4.99 -33.40
C SER A 42 -21.94 -6.17 -32.78
N LEU A 43 -21.91 -7.33 -33.45
CA LEU A 43 -21.19 -8.54 -33.06
C LEU A 43 -19.68 -8.30 -32.82
N VAL A 44 -19.06 -7.39 -33.56
CA VAL A 44 -17.62 -7.06 -33.38
C VAL A 44 -17.40 -6.36 -32.04
N GLY A 45 -18.33 -5.49 -31.64
CA GLY A 45 -18.28 -4.81 -30.33
C GLY A 45 -18.39 -5.79 -29.16
N MET A 46 -19.20 -6.85 -29.30
CA MET A 46 -19.26 -7.93 -28.31
C MET A 46 -17.94 -8.70 -28.20
N LEU A 47 -17.31 -9.01 -29.33
CA LEU A 47 -16.03 -9.74 -29.34
C LEU A 47 -14.93 -8.91 -28.67
N LEU A 48 -14.87 -7.61 -28.96
CA LEU A 48 -13.96 -6.66 -28.31
C LEU A 48 -14.21 -6.58 -26.80
N TYR A 49 -15.47 -6.52 -26.37
CA TYR A 49 -15.80 -6.51 -24.94
C TYR A 49 -15.27 -7.76 -24.23
N LEU A 50 -15.41 -8.95 -24.81
CA LEU A 50 -14.94 -10.18 -24.18
C LEU A 50 -13.42 -10.25 -24.01
N ILE A 51 -12.66 -9.58 -24.87
CA ILE A 51 -11.20 -9.47 -24.79
C ILE A 51 -10.79 -8.46 -23.70
N VAL A 52 -11.47 -7.30 -23.65
CA VAL A 52 -11.10 -6.19 -22.76
C VAL A 52 -11.71 -6.30 -21.37
N ARG A 53 -12.76 -7.10 -21.17
CA ARG A 53 -13.48 -7.17 -19.88
C ARG A 53 -12.52 -7.49 -18.74
N ASN A 54 -12.63 -6.70 -17.67
CA ASN A 54 -11.85 -6.92 -16.46
C ASN A 54 -12.35 -8.16 -15.71
N PRO A 55 -11.49 -8.84 -14.92
CA PRO A 55 -11.95 -9.89 -14.00
C PRO A 55 -12.97 -9.30 -13.01
N ILE A 56 -13.89 -10.15 -12.53
CA ILE A 56 -14.85 -9.73 -11.50
C ILE A 56 -14.07 -9.52 -10.21
N VAL A 57 -13.74 -8.27 -9.91
CA VAL A 57 -13.17 -7.90 -8.61
C VAL A 57 -14.33 -7.95 -7.62
N LYS A 58 -14.33 -8.95 -6.74
CA LYS A 58 -15.18 -8.92 -5.55
C LYS A 58 -14.66 -7.80 -4.66
N TYR A 59 -15.17 -6.59 -4.88
CA TYR A 59 -14.89 -5.49 -3.98
C TYR A 59 -15.59 -5.81 -2.66
N GLU A 60 -14.83 -6.30 -1.69
CA GLU A 60 -15.29 -6.42 -0.32
C GLU A 60 -15.56 -4.99 0.15
N ASN A 61 -16.84 -4.64 0.15
CA ASN A 61 -17.29 -3.30 0.48
C ASN A 61 -17.11 -3.06 1.98
N LYS A 62 -15.90 -2.70 2.41
CA LYS A 62 -15.65 -2.14 3.75
C LYS A 62 -16.13 -0.69 3.90
N ASN A 63 -16.78 -0.14 2.88
CA ASN A 63 -17.29 1.23 2.89
C ASN A 63 -18.75 1.22 2.46
N THR A 64 -19.59 0.53 3.24
CA THR A 64 -21.01 0.85 3.29
C THR A 64 -21.14 2.31 3.69
N LYS A 65 -21.30 3.12 2.66
CA LYS A 65 -22.19 4.26 2.53
C LYS A 65 -23.31 4.27 3.60
N TYR A 66 -22.97 4.61 4.82
CA TYR A 66 -23.74 5.32 5.84
C TYR A 66 -22.75 5.68 6.95
N ASP A 67 -22.73 6.95 7.33
CA ASP A 67 -22.10 7.42 8.56
C ASP A 67 -22.70 6.63 9.73
N ASP A 68 -22.11 5.48 10.08
CA ASP A 68 -22.32 4.88 11.39
C ASP A 68 -21.83 5.94 12.38
N LEU A 69 -22.75 6.63 13.04
CA LEU A 69 -22.42 7.50 14.15
C LEU A 69 -22.21 6.61 15.38
N LYS A 70 -21.16 6.91 16.15
CA LYS A 70 -20.93 6.37 17.49
C LYS A 70 -21.10 7.50 18.51
N LYS A 71 -21.56 7.16 19.71
CA LYS A 71 -21.56 8.12 20.82
C LYS A 71 -20.19 8.18 21.48
N CYS A 72 -19.78 9.39 21.83
CA CYS A 72 -18.59 9.59 22.63
C CYS A 72 -18.81 9.11 24.07
N PRO A 73 -17.94 8.26 24.66
CA PRO A 73 -18.12 7.81 26.05
C PRO A 73 -17.96 8.95 27.08
N GLU A 74 -17.21 10.00 26.73
CA GLU A 74 -16.91 11.13 27.64
C GLU A 74 -17.96 12.24 27.57
N CYS A 75 -18.42 12.63 26.37
CA CYS A 75 -19.33 13.76 26.19
C CYS A 75 -20.71 13.39 25.64
N ALA A 76 -20.97 12.10 25.40
CA ALA A 76 -22.22 11.55 24.86
C ALA A 76 -22.64 12.05 23.46
N GLU A 77 -21.86 12.92 22.84
CA GLU A 77 -22.15 13.51 21.54
C GLU A 77 -21.99 12.48 20.39
N GLU A 78 -22.79 12.64 19.34
CA GLU A 78 -22.77 11.75 18.17
C GLU A 78 -21.67 12.18 17.18
N ILE A 79 -20.73 11.27 16.94
CA ILE A 79 -19.58 11.49 16.07
C ILE A 79 -19.45 10.33 15.08
N LYS A 80 -18.75 10.56 13.96
CA LYS A 80 -18.50 9.50 12.98
C LYS A 80 -17.75 8.33 13.63
N LYS A 81 -18.11 7.09 13.32
CA LYS A 81 -17.42 5.89 13.82
C LYS A 81 -15.94 5.87 13.45
N ALA A 82 -15.62 6.44 12.28
CA ALA A 82 -14.25 6.66 11.81
C ALA A 82 -13.46 7.74 12.59
N ALA A 83 -14.09 8.50 13.49
CA ALA A 83 -13.40 9.52 14.27
C ALA A 83 -12.41 8.89 15.25
N ILE A 84 -11.13 9.23 15.09
CA ILE A 84 -10.03 8.86 16.00
C ILE A 84 -10.06 9.76 17.25
N VAL A 85 -10.46 11.01 17.08
CA VAL A 85 -10.59 11.99 18.16
C VAL A 85 -11.99 12.61 18.09
N CYS A 86 -12.65 12.73 19.24
CA CYS A 86 -13.90 13.43 19.36
C CYS A 86 -13.68 14.94 19.13
N ARG A 87 -14.37 15.54 18.17
CA ARG A 87 -14.26 16.99 17.88
C ARG A 87 -14.81 17.90 18.99
N PHE A 88 -15.59 17.35 19.92
CA PHE A 88 -16.30 18.11 20.95
C PHE A 88 -15.52 18.13 22.27
N CYS A 89 -15.08 16.97 22.76
CA CYS A 89 -14.35 16.87 24.03
C CYS A 89 -12.86 16.52 23.88
N GLY A 90 -12.39 16.18 22.68
CA GLY A 90 -11.00 15.78 22.47
C GLY A 90 -10.67 14.34 22.88
N TYR A 91 -11.64 13.53 23.32
CA TYR A 91 -11.41 12.13 23.65
C TYR A 91 -10.80 11.37 22.46
N ARG A 92 -9.65 10.73 22.68
CA ARG A 92 -8.93 9.94 21.68
C ARG A 92 -9.28 8.46 21.85
N TYR A 93 -9.78 7.86 20.79
CA TYR A 93 -10.07 6.43 20.77
C TYR A 93 -8.79 5.63 20.53
N PRO A 94 -8.63 4.45 21.16
CA PRO A 94 -7.59 3.51 20.80
C PRO A 94 -7.82 3.06 19.35
N HIS A 95 -6.83 3.25 18.48
CA HIS A 95 -6.94 2.95 17.06
C HIS A 95 -5.84 1.97 16.67
N GLU A 96 -6.24 0.74 16.37
CA GLU A 96 -5.42 -0.45 16.16
C GLU A 96 -4.22 -0.23 15.20
N LYS A 97 -4.33 0.68 14.23
CA LYS A 97 -3.22 0.97 13.29
C LYS A 97 -2.10 1.86 13.85
N THR A 98 -2.38 2.71 14.84
CA THR A 98 -1.38 3.68 15.34
C THR A 98 -0.54 3.09 16.47
N ASP A 99 -1.14 2.22 17.29
CA ASP A 99 -0.48 1.62 18.44
C ASP A 99 0.64 0.64 18.02
N LEU A 100 0.51 -0.02 16.87
CA LEU A 100 1.53 -0.94 16.35
C LEU A 100 2.81 -0.23 15.86
N ILE A 101 2.68 0.98 15.30
CA ILE A 101 3.84 1.75 14.82
C ILE A 101 4.61 2.30 16.02
N GLU A 102 3.92 2.88 17.00
CA GLU A 102 4.56 3.40 18.22
C GLU A 102 5.22 2.29 19.06
N GLN A 103 4.63 1.09 19.09
CA GLN A 103 5.25 -0.07 19.73
C GLN A 103 6.49 -0.57 18.98
N SER A 104 6.49 -0.53 17.64
CA SER A 104 7.65 -0.94 16.83
C SER A 104 8.86 -0.02 17.01
N GLU A 105 8.65 1.30 17.11
CA GLU A 105 9.71 2.28 17.36
C GLU A 105 10.30 2.16 18.76
N LYS A 106 9.44 1.97 19.78
CA LYS A 106 9.88 1.75 21.16
C LYS A 106 10.67 0.45 21.32
N MET A 107 10.22 -0.63 20.68
CA MET A 107 10.92 -1.92 20.70
C MET A 107 12.29 -1.83 20.02
N LYS A 108 12.39 -1.07 18.93
CA LYS A 108 13.66 -0.82 18.24
C LYS A 108 14.69 -0.13 19.13
N THR A 109 14.26 0.78 20.00
CA THR A 109 15.14 1.49 20.94
C THR A 109 15.66 0.58 22.07
N ILE A 110 14.94 -0.50 22.41
CA ILE A 110 15.29 -1.39 23.53
C ILE A 110 16.33 -2.46 23.12
N ILE A 111 16.52 -2.74 21.82
CA ILE A 111 17.37 -3.84 21.32
C ILE A 111 18.83 -3.41 21.07
N PHE A 112 19.18 -2.13 21.29
CA PHE A 112 20.55 -1.64 21.18
C PHE A 112 21.24 -1.52 22.53
N PRO A 113 22.56 -1.79 22.64
CA PRO A 113 23.47 -2.20 21.55
C PRO A 113 23.46 -3.71 21.26
N PHE A 114 23.67 -4.10 20.00
CA PHE A 114 23.84 -5.52 19.61
C PHE A 114 25.06 -5.72 18.70
N ASN A 115 25.62 -6.93 18.69
CA ASN A 115 26.82 -7.26 17.93
C ASN A 115 26.48 -7.88 16.59
N VAL A 116 27.10 -7.39 15.52
CA VAL A 116 26.90 -7.88 14.15
C VAL A 116 28.23 -8.30 13.55
N LYS A 117 28.19 -9.35 12.73
CA LYS A 117 29.37 -9.88 12.04
C LYS A 117 29.44 -9.35 10.61
N VAL A 118 30.61 -8.84 10.21
CA VAL A 118 30.85 -8.38 8.84
C VAL A 118 30.93 -9.57 7.88
N ILE A 119 30.09 -9.58 6.82
CA ILE A 119 30.04 -10.67 5.84
C ILE A 119 30.97 -10.39 4.66
N GLU A 120 31.04 -9.13 4.23
CA GLU A 120 31.80 -8.72 3.05
C GLU A 120 33.27 -8.44 3.37
N ASN A 121 34.12 -8.56 2.35
CA ASN A 121 35.51 -8.13 2.47
C ASN A 121 35.57 -6.61 2.24
N GLU A 122 36.18 -5.87 3.18
CA GLU A 122 36.49 -4.43 3.06
C GLU A 122 35.31 -3.45 3.18
N THR A 123 34.33 -3.75 4.06
CA THR A 123 33.20 -2.86 4.35
C THR A 123 33.66 -1.47 4.79
N PRO A 124 33.37 -0.40 4.00
CA PRO A 124 33.77 0.95 4.34
C PRO A 124 32.89 1.52 5.45
N VAL A 125 33.53 2.11 6.46
CA VAL A 125 32.86 2.84 7.53
C VAL A 125 33.06 4.32 7.30
N TYR A 126 31.97 5.02 7.18
CA TYR A 126 31.84 6.43 6.88
C TYR A 126 31.72 7.27 8.16
N ASN A 127 32.07 8.55 8.09
CA ASN A 127 31.87 9.48 9.21
C ASN A 127 30.43 10.02 9.28
N GLU A 128 29.68 9.98 8.18
CA GLU A 128 28.31 10.44 8.07
C GLU A 128 27.45 9.41 7.34
N GLU A 129 26.12 9.56 7.41
CA GLU A 129 25.12 8.72 6.74
C GLU A 129 25.04 8.93 5.21
N THR A 130 26.19 9.10 4.56
CA THR A 130 26.26 9.29 3.11
C THR A 130 27.48 8.59 2.49
N ASN A 131 27.28 7.95 1.34
CA ASN A 131 28.34 7.30 0.54
C ASN A 131 29.38 8.29 -0.04
N LYS A 132 29.13 9.60 0.09
CA LYS A 132 30.04 10.66 -0.36
C LYS A 132 30.97 11.16 0.73
N SER A 133 30.73 10.73 1.96
CA SER A 133 31.49 11.16 3.12
C SER A 133 32.82 10.39 3.25
N LYS A 134 33.66 10.82 4.18
CA LYS A 134 35.02 10.30 4.32
C LYS A 134 34.98 8.92 4.99
N ILE A 135 35.67 7.95 4.40
CA ILE A 135 35.86 6.62 4.98
C ILE A 135 36.85 6.75 6.16
N ILE A 136 36.39 6.41 7.36
CA ILE A 136 37.18 6.36 8.60
C ILE A 136 38.02 5.09 8.63
N LYS A 137 37.41 3.93 8.34
CA LYS A 137 38.06 2.62 8.39
C LYS A 137 37.41 1.65 7.41
N ARG A 138 38.15 0.64 6.97
CA ARG A 138 37.61 -0.50 6.23
C ARG A 138 37.67 -1.73 7.14
N LEU A 139 36.52 -2.33 7.41
CA LEU A 139 36.40 -3.52 8.25
C LEU A 139 36.74 -4.77 7.43
N LYS A 140 37.33 -5.76 8.08
CA LYS A 140 37.60 -7.05 7.43
C LYS A 140 36.43 -7.99 7.63
N LYS A 141 36.31 -8.96 6.72
CA LYS A 141 35.34 -10.04 6.86
C LYS A 141 35.55 -10.78 8.19
N ASP A 142 34.43 -11.16 8.80
CA ASP A 142 34.33 -11.82 10.10
C ASP A 142 34.64 -10.95 11.34
N GLU A 143 34.88 -9.65 11.17
CA GLU A 143 35.01 -8.70 12.29
C GLU A 143 33.65 -8.51 12.98
N ILE A 144 33.65 -8.50 14.33
CA ILE A 144 32.44 -8.27 15.13
C ILE A 144 32.44 -6.81 15.55
N ILE A 145 31.37 -6.11 15.21
CA ILE A 145 31.18 -4.69 15.53
C ILE A 145 29.90 -4.50 16.32
N THR A 146 29.91 -3.53 17.23
CA THR A 146 28.75 -3.21 18.04
C THR A 146 27.93 -2.14 17.33
N VAL A 147 26.69 -2.47 16.99
CA VAL A 147 25.73 -1.53 16.43
C VAL A 147 25.06 -0.78 17.57
N LEU A 148 25.08 0.54 17.48
CA LEU A 148 24.50 1.47 18.43
C LEU A 148 23.09 1.90 18.04
N SER A 149 22.78 1.99 16.74
CA SER A 149 21.47 2.43 16.24
C SER A 149 21.37 2.32 14.71
N GLU A 150 20.15 2.23 14.18
CA GLU A 150 19.87 2.35 12.74
C GLU A 150 19.44 3.79 12.39
N HIS A 151 19.90 4.28 11.24
CA HIS A 151 19.66 5.64 10.73
C HIS A 151 19.28 5.61 9.24
N GLY A 152 18.76 6.74 8.73
CA GLY A 152 18.33 6.92 7.35
C GLY A 152 16.82 6.73 7.15
N GLU A 153 16.31 7.28 6.04
CA GLU A 153 14.88 7.31 5.66
C GLU A 153 14.22 5.90 5.66
N PHE A 154 15.02 4.85 5.43
CA PHE A 154 14.60 3.45 5.46
C PHE A 154 15.47 2.55 6.36
N ASN A 155 16.21 3.12 7.33
CA ASN A 155 17.12 2.36 8.22
C ASN A 155 18.23 1.60 7.49
N GLU A 156 18.74 2.19 6.41
CA GLU A 156 19.79 1.60 5.58
C GLU A 156 21.19 1.75 6.19
N TRP A 157 21.35 2.66 7.15
CA TRP A 157 22.61 2.97 7.81
C TRP A 157 22.65 2.43 9.23
N LEU A 158 23.77 1.84 9.61
CA LEU A 158 24.05 1.39 10.96
C LEU A 158 25.14 2.25 11.55
N LYS A 159 24.85 2.87 12.70
CA LYS A 159 25.86 3.52 13.52
C LYS A 159 26.54 2.46 14.35
N VAL A 160 27.86 2.32 14.19
CA VAL A 160 28.66 1.32 14.88
C VAL A 160 29.78 1.96 15.70
N GLU A 161 30.22 1.29 16.75
CA GLU A 161 31.38 1.67 17.54
C GLU A 161 32.62 0.88 17.12
N ILE A 162 33.71 1.59 16.83
CA ILE A 162 34.97 1.04 16.36
C ILE A 162 36.10 1.75 17.11
N GLU A 163 36.86 1.01 17.93
CA GLU A 163 38.08 1.50 18.60
C GLU A 163 37.91 2.90 19.24
N ASN A 164 36.79 3.10 19.95
CA ASN A 164 36.43 4.35 20.65
C ASN A 164 36.01 5.52 19.73
N GLN A 165 35.64 5.25 18.48
CA GLN A 165 35.03 6.19 17.54
C GLN A 165 33.73 5.62 16.98
N SER A 166 32.72 6.47 16.77
CA SER A 166 31.49 6.05 16.09
C SER A 166 31.59 6.30 14.58
N GLY A 167 31.14 5.33 13.79
CA GLY A 167 31.03 5.47 12.34
C GLY A 167 29.72 4.91 11.81
N TYR A 168 29.48 5.10 10.52
CA TYR A 168 28.29 4.65 9.82
C TYR A 168 28.67 3.65 8.73
N LEU A 169 27.93 2.57 8.61
CA LEU A 169 28.10 1.60 7.54
C LEU A 169 26.75 1.14 7.04
N LEU A 170 26.75 0.48 5.89
CA LEU A 170 25.53 0.09 5.23
C LEU A 170 25.04 -1.25 5.78
N LYS A 171 23.74 -1.32 6.06
CA LYS A 171 23.10 -2.49 6.67
C LYS A 171 23.29 -3.76 5.85
N TYR A 172 23.41 -3.65 4.54
CA TYR A 172 23.60 -4.78 3.62
C TYR A 172 25.01 -5.38 3.64
N ASP A 173 26.02 -4.66 4.15
CA ASP A 173 27.41 -5.15 4.20
C ASP A 173 27.67 -6.07 5.41
N VAL A 174 26.69 -6.19 6.31
CA VAL A 174 26.79 -6.92 7.58
C VAL A 174 25.68 -7.95 7.75
N GLY A 175 26.00 -9.05 8.44
CA GLY A 175 25.09 -10.17 8.64
C GLY A 175 24.21 -9.99 9.85
N MET A 176 22.97 -9.56 9.63
CA MET A 176 21.89 -9.62 10.63
C MET A 176 21.15 -10.95 10.59
#